data_AF-A0A850RG95-F1
#
_entry.id   AF-A0A850RG95-F1
#
_cell.length_a   1.000
_cell.length_b   1.000
_cell.length_c   1.000
_cell.angle_alpha   90.00
_cell.angle_beta   90.00
_cell.angle_gamma   90.00
#
_symmetry.space_group_name_H-M   'P 1'
#
loop_
_entity.id
_entity.type
_entity.pdbx_description
1 polymer ?
#
loop_
_entity_poly.entity_id
_entity_poly.type
_entity_poly.pdbx_seq_one_letter_code
_entity_poly.pdbx_strand_id
1 'polypeptide(L)'
;MPKFKYYNVQLLPLDTNSTQNIGPAGYKLLLNSIWDSVRLAIKAKHLESIAAPLRNDMYLVPFHVAVGEDYAIGQLLKFNHIDALRDLYTGDELQKIGQGVTNKRLTFDFVFDFKRHILAISRTPGLPSSRPLVEALAYLVEAQADEIFPQHTVRVIELTESESLEEVLRADGYKRVEVTVTFSNSEETEEEWERHLEQDLRDNNVHDVEHIERSDKNT
;
A
#
# COMPACT_ATOMS: atom_id res chain seq x y z
N MET A 1 -8.29 3.35 18.57
CA MET A 1 -8.11 2.35 17.49
C MET A 1 -6.95 2.78 16.58
N PRO A 2 -6.13 1.85 16.07
CA PRO A 2 -5.12 2.20 15.09
C PRO A 2 -5.79 2.77 13.84
N LYS A 3 -5.37 3.97 13.43
CA LYS A 3 -5.79 4.57 12.16
C LYS A 3 -4.99 3.87 11.05
N PHE A 4 -5.62 3.58 9.92
CA PHE A 4 -4.94 3.02 8.75
C PHE A 4 -4.89 4.04 7.62
N LYS A 5 -3.90 3.88 6.74
CA LYS A 5 -3.88 4.48 5.41
C LYS A 5 -4.11 3.38 4.38
N TYR A 6 -4.93 3.66 3.38
CA TYR A 6 -5.32 2.69 2.37
C TYR A 6 -4.73 3.06 1.02
N TYR A 7 -4.26 2.06 0.30
CA TYR A 7 -3.71 2.19 -1.03
C TYR A 7 -4.31 1.12 -1.92
N ASN A 8 -4.64 1.49 -3.15
CA ASN A 8 -4.91 0.53 -4.21
C ASN A 8 -3.58 0.22 -4.91
N VAL A 9 -3.19 -1.06 -4.94
CA VAL A 9 -1.93 -1.52 -5.56
C VAL A 9 -2.27 -2.52 -6.64
N GLN A 10 -2.16 -2.10 -7.89
CA GLN A 10 -2.53 -2.90 -9.06
C GLN A 10 -1.32 -3.26 -9.93
N LEU A 11 -1.31 -4.48 -10.46
CA LEU A 11 -0.51 -4.85 -11.62
C LEU A 11 -1.44 -4.91 -12.83
N LEU A 12 -1.32 -3.92 -13.71
CA LEU A 12 -2.15 -3.75 -14.89
C LEU A 12 -1.42 -4.28 -16.12
N PRO A 13 -2.06 -5.06 -17.00
CA PRO A 13 -1.42 -5.51 -18.24
C PRO A 13 -1.11 -4.32 -19.14
N LEU A 14 0.05 -4.36 -19.82
CA LEU A 14 0.46 -3.35 -20.80
C LEU A 14 -0.43 -3.38 -22.05
N ASP A 15 -0.89 -4.57 -22.45
CA ASP A 15 -1.89 -4.77 -23.51
C ASP A 15 -3.04 -5.63 -22.98
N THR A 16 -4.20 -5.00 -22.78
CA THR A 16 -5.42 -5.61 -22.26
C THR A 16 -6.06 -6.63 -23.22
N ASN A 17 -5.66 -6.66 -24.50
CA ASN A 17 -6.18 -7.60 -25.48
C ASN A 17 -5.43 -8.94 -25.47
N SER A 18 -4.13 -8.91 -25.17
CA SER A 18 -3.27 -10.10 -25.19
C SER A 18 -2.94 -10.65 -23.81
N THR A 19 -2.97 -9.80 -22.78
CA THR A 19 -2.45 -10.11 -21.46
C THR A 19 -3.55 -9.99 -20.42
N GLN A 20 -3.77 -11.07 -19.66
CA GLN A 20 -4.78 -11.10 -18.61
C GLN A 20 -4.28 -10.44 -17.32
N ASN A 21 -5.25 -10.03 -16.49
CA ASN A 21 -4.96 -9.63 -15.11
C ASN A 21 -4.36 -10.81 -14.32
N ILE A 22 -3.42 -10.51 -13.44
CA ILE A 22 -2.70 -11.54 -12.66
C ILE A 22 -3.58 -12.25 -11.61
N GLY A 23 -4.69 -11.59 -11.20
CA GLY A 23 -5.63 -12.09 -10.20
C GLY A 23 -5.01 -12.38 -8.82
N PRO A 24 -5.79 -12.94 -7.89
CA PRO A 24 -5.32 -13.21 -6.52
C PRO A 24 -4.09 -14.13 -6.46
N ALA A 25 -4.04 -15.14 -7.33
CA ALA A 25 -2.91 -16.06 -7.43
C ALA A 25 -1.62 -15.35 -7.83
N GLY A 26 -1.71 -14.36 -8.73
CA GLY A 26 -0.57 -13.54 -9.13
C GLY A 26 -0.05 -12.65 -8.01
N TYR A 27 -0.93 -12.00 -7.25
CA TYR A 27 -0.51 -11.22 -6.08
C TYR A 27 0.13 -12.10 -4.99
N LYS A 28 -0.39 -13.32 -4.81
CA LYS A 28 0.21 -14.31 -3.92
C LYS A 28 1.64 -14.65 -4.35
N LEU A 29 1.86 -14.88 -5.65
CA LEU A 29 3.20 -15.13 -6.21
C LEU A 29 4.13 -13.92 -6.02
N LEU A 30 3.64 -12.72 -6.34
CA LEU A 30 4.38 -11.46 -6.20
C LEU A 30 4.88 -11.23 -4.78
N LEU A 31 3.98 -11.34 -3.79
CA LEU A 31 4.34 -11.09 -2.38
C LEU A 31 5.24 -12.18 -1.79
N ASN A 32 5.14 -13.42 -2.28
CA ASN A 32 6.12 -14.45 -1.93
C ASN A 32 7.51 -14.12 -2.51
N SER A 33 7.59 -13.65 -3.76
CA SER A 33 8.88 -13.25 -4.36
C SER A 33 9.51 -12.07 -3.62
N ILE A 34 8.70 -11.05 -3.29
CA ILE A 34 9.13 -9.93 -2.44
C ILE A 34 9.69 -10.46 -1.11
N TRP A 35 8.99 -11.40 -0.47
CA TRP A 35 9.45 -11.97 0.78
C TRP A 35 10.78 -12.73 0.64
N ASP A 36 10.92 -13.53 -0.41
CA ASP A 36 12.15 -14.29 -0.66
C ASP A 36 13.35 -13.36 -0.91
N SER A 37 13.16 -12.30 -1.70
CA SER A 37 14.16 -11.25 -1.91
C SER A 37 14.58 -10.58 -0.58
N VAL A 38 13.61 -10.23 0.25
CA VAL A 38 13.87 -9.66 1.59
C VAL A 38 14.65 -10.63 2.47
N ARG A 39 14.28 -11.91 2.50
CA ARG A 39 15.01 -12.92 3.30
C ARG A 39 16.44 -13.10 2.84
N LEU A 40 16.70 -13.04 1.54
CA LEU A 40 18.06 -13.10 0.99
C LEU A 40 18.86 -11.86 1.40
N ALA A 41 18.29 -10.66 1.29
CA ALA A 41 18.94 -9.42 1.70
C ALA A 41 19.24 -9.36 3.21
N ILE A 42 18.31 -9.83 4.06
CA ILE A 42 18.52 -9.95 5.52
C ILE A 42 19.66 -10.92 5.82
N LYS A 43 19.69 -12.10 5.18
CA LYS A 43 20.78 -13.08 5.35
C LYS A 43 22.13 -12.51 4.91
N ALA A 44 22.15 -11.73 3.84
CA ALA A 44 23.33 -11.06 3.34
C ALA A 44 23.75 -9.82 4.16
N LYS A 45 22.93 -9.37 5.13
CA LYS A 45 23.11 -8.11 5.87
C LYS A 45 23.19 -6.86 4.97
N HIS A 46 22.46 -6.90 3.86
CA HIS A 46 22.43 -5.84 2.85
C HIS A 46 21.00 -5.45 2.51
N LEU A 47 20.19 -5.15 3.53
CA LEU A 47 18.78 -4.83 3.35
C LEU A 47 18.59 -3.49 2.62
N GLU A 48 19.55 -2.57 2.75
CA GLU A 48 19.63 -1.31 2.01
C GLU A 48 19.66 -1.49 0.50
N SER A 49 20.14 -2.63 -0.01
CA SER A 49 20.25 -2.88 -1.46
C SER A 49 18.90 -3.08 -2.16
N ILE A 50 17.86 -3.42 -1.42
CA ILE A 50 16.50 -3.65 -1.95
C ILE A 50 15.48 -2.64 -1.40
N ALA A 51 15.94 -1.63 -0.65
CA ALA A 51 15.06 -0.67 -0.02
C ALA A 51 14.74 0.49 -0.97
N ALA A 52 13.49 0.96 -0.96
CA ALA A 52 13.10 2.17 -1.66
C ALA A 52 13.70 3.40 -0.98
N PRO A 53 14.39 4.28 -1.71
CA PRO A 53 14.89 5.52 -1.15
C PRO A 53 13.74 6.47 -0.81
N LEU A 54 13.88 7.16 0.33
CA LEU A 54 13.03 8.26 0.77
C LEU A 54 13.89 9.53 0.93
N ARG A 55 13.23 10.65 1.24
CA ARG A 55 13.95 11.90 1.59
C ARG A 55 14.79 11.74 2.85
N ASN A 56 15.85 12.54 2.95
CA ASN A 56 16.75 12.65 4.11
C ASN A 56 17.48 11.35 4.45
N ASP A 57 17.99 10.64 3.44
CA ASP A 57 18.76 9.39 3.58
C ASP A 57 18.03 8.31 4.39
N MET A 58 16.70 8.33 4.30
CA MET A 58 15.83 7.31 4.84
C MET A 58 15.48 6.33 3.73
N TYR A 59 15.17 5.11 4.11
CA TYR A 59 14.80 4.03 3.22
C TYR A 59 13.55 3.34 3.75
N LEU A 60 12.77 2.73 2.86
CA LEU A 60 11.61 1.91 3.19
C LEU A 60 11.76 0.53 2.55
N VAL A 61 11.47 -0.53 3.29
CA VAL A 61 11.56 -1.89 2.79
C VAL A 61 10.53 -2.79 3.48
N PRO A 62 9.98 -3.82 2.83
CA PRO A 62 9.29 -4.88 3.54
C PRO A 62 10.29 -5.61 4.43
N PHE A 63 9.93 -5.86 5.68
CA PHE A 63 10.80 -6.50 6.67
C PHE A 63 10.30 -7.87 7.09
N HIS A 64 8.98 -8.05 7.07
CA HIS A 64 8.33 -9.33 7.26
C HIS A 64 7.10 -9.39 6.36
N VAL A 65 6.88 -10.51 5.68
CA VAL A 65 5.70 -10.76 4.85
C VAL A 65 5.25 -12.19 5.08
N ALA A 66 4.02 -12.37 5.55
CA ALA A 66 3.35 -13.66 5.66
C ALA A 66 2.19 -13.69 4.67
N VAL A 67 2.29 -14.59 3.69
CA VAL A 67 1.33 -14.72 2.59
C VAL A 67 0.32 -15.81 2.92
N GLY A 68 -0.95 -15.44 3.07
CA GLY A 68 -2.07 -16.35 3.31
C GLY A 68 -2.76 -16.82 2.03
N GLU A 69 -4.03 -17.20 2.15
CA GLU A 69 -4.86 -17.58 1.01
C GLU A 69 -5.42 -16.36 0.28
N ASP A 70 -6.10 -15.46 1.02
CA ASP A 70 -6.79 -14.30 0.44
C ASP A 70 -6.07 -12.96 0.68
N TYR A 71 -5.12 -12.96 1.62
CA TYR A 71 -4.42 -11.75 2.04
C TYR A 71 -2.99 -12.05 2.47
N ALA A 72 -2.16 -11.01 2.49
CA ALA A 72 -0.86 -11.03 3.14
C ALA A 72 -0.83 -10.03 4.32
N ILE A 73 -0.05 -10.35 5.34
CA ILE A 73 0.21 -9.44 6.46
C ILE A 73 1.71 -9.29 6.63
N GLY A 74 2.15 -8.16 7.17
CA GLY A 74 3.57 -7.95 7.33
C GLY A 74 3.93 -6.63 7.99
N GLN A 75 5.20 -6.30 7.86
CA GLN A 75 5.77 -5.07 8.39
C GLN A 75 6.63 -4.39 7.33
N LEU A 76 6.44 -3.09 7.17
CA LEU A 76 7.37 -2.19 6.51
C LEU A 76 8.35 -1.66 7.54
N LEU A 77 9.62 -1.57 7.17
CA LEU A 77 10.69 -0.99 7.97
C LEU A 77 11.17 0.29 7.30
N LYS A 78 11.10 1.39 8.03
CA LYS A 78 11.74 2.66 7.67
C LYS A 78 13.00 2.85 8.50
N PHE A 79 14.11 3.08 7.85
CA PHE A 79 15.40 3.22 8.52
C PHE A 79 16.34 4.18 7.80
N ASN A 80 17.38 4.65 8.47
CA ASN A 80 18.53 5.26 7.80
C ASN A 80 19.72 4.31 7.81
N HIS A 81 20.64 4.53 6.88
CA HIS A 81 21.93 3.83 6.82
C HIS A 81 23.05 4.74 7.32
N ILE A 82 23.97 4.20 8.13
CA ILE A 82 25.12 4.95 8.66
C ILE A 82 26.39 4.16 8.38
N ASP A 83 27.21 4.67 7.46
CA ASP A 83 28.51 4.08 7.11
C ASP A 83 29.62 4.44 8.11
N ALA A 84 29.52 5.63 8.71
CA ALA A 84 30.55 6.17 9.58
C ALA A 84 29.99 7.16 10.61
N LEU A 85 30.56 7.16 11.82
CA LEU A 85 30.42 8.28 12.74
C LEU A 85 31.45 9.33 12.36
N ARG A 86 31.00 10.57 12.19
CA ARG A 86 31.86 11.72 11.90
C ARG A 86 31.76 12.74 13.03
N ASP A 87 32.86 13.41 13.33
CA ASP A 87 32.89 14.55 14.22
C ASP A 87 32.06 15.70 13.62
N LEU A 88 31.20 16.31 14.42
CA LEU A 88 30.29 17.34 13.95
C LEU A 88 31.02 18.63 13.53
N TYR A 89 32.13 18.96 14.17
CA TYR A 89 32.84 20.22 13.99
C TYR A 89 33.98 20.10 12.99
N THR A 90 34.66 18.96 12.94
CA THR A 90 35.79 18.75 12.02
C THR A 90 35.41 17.96 10.77
N GLY A 91 34.31 17.19 10.80
CA GLY A 91 33.91 16.29 9.71
C GLY A 91 34.76 15.02 9.61
N ASP A 92 35.74 14.87 10.51
CA ASP A 92 36.64 13.72 10.56
C ASP A 92 35.88 12.45 10.92
N GLU A 93 36.24 11.36 10.26
CA GLU A 93 35.68 10.04 10.57
C GLU A 93 36.21 9.57 11.93
N LEU A 94 35.32 9.52 12.92
CA LEU A 94 35.62 9.02 14.27
C LEU A 94 35.70 7.50 14.27
N GLN A 95 34.84 6.84 13.51
CA GLN A 95 34.76 5.39 13.45
C GLN A 95 34.03 4.89 12.21
N LYS A 96 34.60 3.89 11.51
CA LYS A 96 33.84 3.05 10.57
C LYS A 96 32.89 2.17 11.32
N ILE A 97 31.61 2.28 11.01
CA ILE A 97 30.60 1.42 11.61
C ILE A 97 30.44 0.18 10.73
N GLY A 98 30.23 -0.98 11.35
CA GLY A 98 29.98 -2.23 10.63
C GLY A 98 28.67 -2.20 9.81
N GLN A 99 28.46 -3.24 9.00
CA GLN A 99 27.29 -3.36 8.12
C GLN A 99 25.97 -3.35 8.91
N GLY A 100 24.95 -2.70 8.34
CA GLY A 100 23.57 -2.73 8.83
C GLY A 100 23.31 -1.87 10.08
N VAL A 101 24.15 -0.87 10.37
CA VAL A 101 23.92 0.02 11.51
C VAL A 101 23.01 1.20 11.13
N THR A 102 22.08 1.48 12.04
CA THR A 102 21.06 2.52 11.92
C THR A 102 20.87 3.21 13.27
N ASN A 103 20.56 4.50 13.28
CA ASN A 103 20.14 5.22 14.49
C ASN A 103 18.66 5.61 14.47
N LYS A 104 17.94 5.33 13.38
CA LYS A 104 16.50 5.54 13.24
C LYS A 104 15.87 4.29 12.65
N ARG A 105 15.02 3.63 13.42
CA ARG A 105 14.32 2.41 13.02
C ARG A 105 12.84 2.50 13.39
N LEU A 106 11.95 2.44 12.41
CA LEU A 106 10.50 2.52 12.60
C LEU A 106 9.81 1.40 11.81
N THR A 107 8.76 0.82 12.39
CA THR A 107 7.99 -0.28 11.78
C THR A 107 6.52 0.10 11.61
N PHE A 108 5.93 -0.35 10.50
CA PHE A 108 4.53 -0.14 10.15
C PHE A 108 3.92 -1.46 9.76
N ASP A 109 2.89 -1.91 10.47
CA ASP A 109 2.17 -3.13 10.11
C ASP A 109 1.33 -2.88 8.87
N PHE A 110 1.21 -3.89 8.01
CA PHE A 110 0.35 -3.83 6.84
C PHE A 110 -0.49 -5.10 6.66
N VAL A 111 -1.59 -4.95 5.94
CA VAL A 111 -2.43 -6.03 5.42
C VAL A 111 -2.71 -5.73 3.95
N PHE A 112 -2.59 -6.73 3.08
CA PHE A 112 -2.90 -6.63 1.65
C PHE A 112 -3.95 -7.66 1.25
N ASP A 113 -5.11 -7.21 0.76
CA ASP A 113 -6.18 -8.06 0.23
C ASP A 113 -5.97 -8.33 -1.26
N PHE A 114 -5.80 -9.59 -1.64
CA PHE A 114 -5.47 -9.98 -3.02
C PHE A 114 -6.62 -9.76 -4.00
N LYS A 115 -7.86 -9.83 -3.53
CA LYS A 115 -9.06 -9.71 -4.37
C LYS A 115 -9.41 -8.25 -4.63
N ARG A 116 -9.27 -7.42 -3.60
CA ARG A 116 -9.60 -5.99 -3.64
C ARG A 116 -8.43 -5.13 -4.09
N HIS A 117 -7.22 -5.69 -4.11
CA HIS A 117 -5.98 -4.96 -4.37
C HIS A 117 -5.74 -3.81 -3.38
N ILE A 118 -6.22 -3.98 -2.13
CA ILE A 118 -6.15 -2.94 -1.09
C ILE A 118 -5.02 -3.27 -0.12
N LEU A 119 -4.07 -2.35 0.00
CA LEU A 119 -3.04 -2.32 1.02
C LEU A 119 -3.46 -1.36 2.14
N ALA A 120 -3.63 -1.87 3.36
CA ALA A 120 -3.81 -1.07 4.56
C ALA A 120 -2.50 -1.02 5.35
N ILE A 121 -2.01 0.17 5.69
CA ILE A 121 -0.79 0.39 6.49
C ILE A 121 -1.16 1.12 7.78
N SER A 122 -0.65 0.65 8.92
CA SER A 122 -0.90 1.30 10.21
C SER A 122 -0.28 2.71 10.25
N ARG A 123 -1.10 3.69 10.62
CA ARG A 123 -0.71 5.11 10.72
C ARG A 123 -0.04 5.36 12.06
N THR A 124 1.18 4.89 12.21
CA THR A 124 2.04 5.19 13.37
C THR A 124 2.92 6.42 13.09
N PRO A 125 3.39 7.14 14.12
CA PRO A 125 4.27 8.29 13.95
C PRO A 125 5.51 7.96 13.10
N GLY A 126 5.82 8.84 12.15
CA GLY A 126 6.96 8.68 11.26
C GLY A 126 6.69 7.93 9.96
N LEU A 127 5.44 7.48 9.73
CA LEU A 127 4.99 7.01 8.41
C LEU A 127 5.21 8.14 7.38
N PRO A 128 5.78 7.86 6.19
CA PRO A 128 5.95 8.88 5.16
C PRO A 128 4.61 9.53 4.76
N SER A 129 4.69 10.75 4.22
CA SER A 129 3.53 11.38 3.60
C SER A 129 3.10 10.61 2.35
N SER A 130 1.89 10.91 1.86
CA SER A 130 1.23 10.21 0.75
C SER A 130 2.16 9.92 -0.44
N ARG A 131 2.61 10.98 -1.13
CA ARG A 131 3.40 10.86 -2.35
C ARG A 131 4.70 10.05 -2.17
N PRO A 132 5.58 10.35 -1.19
CA PRO A 132 6.77 9.52 -0.94
C PRO A 132 6.45 8.05 -0.62
N LEU A 133 5.32 7.78 0.05
CA LEU A 133 4.91 6.41 0.35
C LEU A 133 4.42 5.69 -0.90
N VAL A 134 3.61 6.35 -1.74
CA VAL A 134 3.16 5.82 -3.03
C VAL A 134 4.35 5.48 -3.93
N GLU A 135 5.28 6.43 -4.10
CA GLU A 135 6.50 6.24 -4.90
C GLU A 135 7.35 5.08 -4.36
N ALA A 136 7.52 4.98 -3.04
CA ALA A 136 8.27 3.90 -2.42
C ALA A 136 7.58 2.53 -2.55
N LEU A 137 6.24 2.48 -2.39
CA LEU A 137 5.48 1.25 -2.57
C LEU A 137 5.55 0.77 -4.03
N ALA A 138 5.42 1.68 -5.00
CA ALA A 138 5.56 1.37 -6.41
C ALA A 138 6.96 0.77 -6.69
N TYR A 139 8.03 1.43 -6.25
CA TYR A 139 9.41 0.95 -6.40
C TYR A 139 9.60 -0.48 -5.85
N LEU A 140 9.10 -0.74 -4.64
CA LEU A 140 9.25 -2.04 -3.98
C LEU A 140 8.51 -3.16 -4.71
N VAL A 141 7.37 -2.85 -5.32
CA VAL A 141 6.57 -3.82 -6.05
C VAL A 141 7.11 -4.01 -7.48
N GLU A 142 7.49 -2.93 -8.17
CA GLU A 142 8.06 -2.95 -9.53
C GLU A 142 9.30 -3.83 -9.62
N ALA A 143 10.21 -3.73 -8.64
CA ALA A 143 11.44 -4.50 -8.60
C ALA A 143 11.24 -6.03 -8.67
N GLN A 144 10.06 -6.54 -8.32
CA GLN A 144 9.69 -7.96 -8.44
C GLN A 144 8.66 -8.20 -9.54
N ALA A 145 7.78 -7.23 -9.78
CA ALA A 145 6.79 -7.30 -10.84
C ALA A 145 7.45 -7.41 -12.23
N ASP A 146 8.51 -6.64 -12.50
CA ASP A 146 9.18 -6.64 -13.80
C ASP A 146 9.83 -7.99 -14.13
N GLU A 147 10.24 -8.75 -13.11
CA GLU A 147 10.84 -10.08 -13.29
C GLU A 147 9.78 -11.16 -13.54
N ILE A 148 8.67 -11.12 -12.79
CA ILE A 148 7.65 -12.19 -12.80
C ILE A 148 6.56 -11.93 -13.84
N PHE A 149 6.22 -10.66 -14.03
CA PHE A 149 5.12 -10.16 -14.85
C PHE A 149 5.60 -9.04 -15.81
N PRO A 150 6.54 -9.34 -16.74
CA PRO A 150 7.17 -8.34 -17.61
C PRO A 150 6.23 -7.66 -18.60
N GLN A 151 4.97 -8.11 -18.68
CA GLN A 151 3.91 -7.53 -19.52
C GLN A 151 2.88 -6.75 -18.69
N HIS A 152 3.24 -6.39 -17.46
CA HIS A 152 2.42 -5.63 -16.54
C HIS A 152 3.17 -4.40 -16.04
N THR A 153 2.42 -3.37 -15.67
CA THR A 153 2.93 -2.17 -14.99
C THR A 153 2.29 -2.07 -13.61
N VAL A 154 3.06 -1.59 -12.64
CA VAL A 154 2.55 -1.34 -11.29
C VAL A 154 1.86 0.02 -11.25
N ARG A 155 0.72 0.10 -10.57
CA ARG A 155 0.03 1.35 -10.25
C ARG A 155 -0.32 1.36 -8.77
N VAL A 156 0.09 2.41 -8.06
CA VAL A 156 -0.22 2.61 -6.64
C VAL A 156 -0.94 3.94 -6.46
N ILE A 157 -2.11 3.93 -5.81
CA ILE A 157 -2.93 5.11 -5.57
C ILE A 157 -3.31 5.15 -4.08
N GLU A 158 -3.11 6.28 -3.40
CA GLU A 158 -3.65 6.45 -2.05
C GLU A 158 -5.16 6.67 -2.14
N LEU A 159 -5.93 5.89 -1.38
CA LEU A 159 -7.38 6.03 -1.33
C LEU A 159 -7.74 7.16 -0.35
N THR A 160 -8.05 8.33 -0.89
CA THR A 160 -8.58 9.50 -0.15
C THR A 160 -10.03 9.79 -0.56
N GLU A 161 -10.83 10.42 0.31
CA GLU A 161 -12.28 10.67 0.11
C GLU A 161 -12.65 11.33 -1.24
N SER A 162 -11.77 12.11 -1.87
CA SER A 162 -12.09 12.95 -3.03
C SER A 162 -11.53 12.45 -4.37
N GLU A 163 -10.38 11.79 -4.38
CA GLU A 163 -9.73 11.30 -5.61
C GLU A 163 -10.09 9.84 -5.94
N SER A 164 -10.56 9.09 -4.93
CA SER A 164 -10.80 7.64 -5.04
C SER A 164 -11.97 7.25 -5.93
N LEU A 165 -12.95 8.13 -6.17
CA LEU A 165 -14.11 7.78 -6.99
C LEU A 165 -13.80 7.85 -8.49
N GLU A 166 -13.24 8.97 -8.96
CA GLU A 166 -13.01 9.15 -10.41
C GLU A 166 -11.89 8.26 -10.97
N GLU A 167 -10.79 8.05 -10.23
CA GLU A 167 -9.66 7.25 -10.74
C GLU A 167 -9.91 5.75 -10.73
N VAL A 168 -10.73 5.26 -9.79
CA VAL A 168 -11.17 3.85 -9.74
C VAL A 168 -12.23 3.59 -10.81
N LEU A 169 -13.10 4.56 -11.09
CA LEU A 169 -14.12 4.47 -12.15
C LEU A 169 -13.54 4.60 -13.57
N ARG A 170 -12.42 5.31 -13.76
CA ARG A 170 -11.72 5.44 -15.06
C ARG A 170 -10.77 4.28 -15.39
N ALA A 171 -10.60 3.31 -14.49
CA ALA A 171 -9.83 2.11 -14.79
C ALA A 171 -10.65 1.20 -15.72
N ASP A 172 -10.28 1.17 -17.00
CA ASP A 172 -10.91 0.37 -18.06
C ASP A 172 -11.00 -1.13 -17.66
N GLY A 173 -12.16 -1.55 -17.14
CA GLY A 173 -12.38 -2.97 -16.84
C GLY A 173 -13.54 -3.37 -15.92
N TYR A 174 -14.28 -2.45 -15.29
CA TYR A 174 -15.32 -2.84 -14.33
C TYR A 174 -16.75 -2.71 -14.88
N LYS A 175 -17.48 -3.84 -14.93
CA LYS A 175 -18.89 -3.93 -15.36
C LYS A 175 -19.90 -3.79 -14.21
N ARG A 176 -19.45 -3.77 -12.95
CA ARG A 176 -20.27 -3.51 -11.76
C ARG A 176 -19.34 -3.22 -10.59
N VAL A 177 -19.51 -2.05 -9.97
CA VAL A 177 -18.75 -1.62 -8.80
C VAL A 177 -19.70 -1.63 -7.62
N GLU A 178 -19.57 -2.61 -6.74
CA GLU A 178 -20.28 -2.65 -5.46
C GLU A 178 -19.28 -2.20 -4.40
N VAL A 179 -19.27 -0.90 -4.12
CA VAL A 179 -18.39 -0.32 -3.10
C VAL A 179 -19.14 -0.29 -1.78
N THR A 180 -18.95 -1.31 -0.95
CA THR A 180 -19.32 -1.21 0.46
C THR A 180 -18.21 -0.44 1.18
N VAL A 181 -18.35 0.89 1.26
CA VAL A 181 -17.50 1.72 2.11
C VAL A 181 -18.15 1.79 3.49
N THR A 182 -17.49 1.20 4.49
CA THR A 182 -17.94 1.33 5.88
C THR A 182 -17.13 2.46 6.53
N PHE A 183 -17.78 3.60 6.81
CA PHE A 183 -17.20 4.66 7.61
C PHE A 183 -17.67 4.55 9.07
N SER A 184 -16.73 4.81 9.98
CA SER A 184 -16.96 4.88 11.42
C SER A 184 -17.54 6.25 11.77
N ASN A 185 -18.82 6.27 12.18
CA ASN A 185 -19.58 7.36 12.78
C ASN A 185 -18.86 8.71 13.00
N SER A 186 -19.34 9.73 12.30
CA SER A 186 -19.52 11.07 12.86
C SER A 186 -20.92 11.57 12.48
N GLU A 187 -21.78 11.67 13.49
CA GLU A 187 -23.24 11.88 13.49
C GLU A 187 -23.76 13.19 12.85
N GLU A 188 -22.98 13.94 12.08
CA GLU A 188 -23.39 15.30 11.68
C GLU A 188 -23.53 15.52 10.17
N THR A 189 -23.53 14.47 9.36
CA THR A 189 -23.57 14.62 7.88
C THR A 189 -24.54 13.70 7.17
N GLU A 190 -25.33 12.88 7.86
CA GLU A 190 -26.12 11.83 7.21
C GLU A 190 -27.26 12.40 6.32
N GLU A 191 -28.01 13.38 6.81
CA GLU A 191 -29.18 13.93 6.07
C GLU A 191 -28.83 14.80 4.86
N GLU A 192 -27.66 15.46 4.83
CA GLU A 192 -27.23 16.27 3.68
C GLU A 192 -26.63 15.40 2.56
N TRP A 193 -26.09 14.24 2.92
CA TRP A 193 -25.47 13.30 1.98
C TRP A 193 -26.51 12.38 1.32
N GLU A 194 -27.52 11.91 2.06
CA GLU A 194 -28.63 11.13 1.48
C GLU A 194 -29.35 11.92 0.37
N ARG A 195 -29.58 13.22 0.58
CA ARG A 195 -30.23 14.07 -0.43
C ARG A 195 -29.38 14.29 -1.68
N HIS A 196 -28.07 14.48 -1.54
CA HIS A 196 -27.17 14.63 -2.70
C HIS A 196 -27.01 13.32 -3.46
N LEU A 197 -26.89 12.19 -2.75
CA LEU A 197 -26.73 10.87 -3.36
C LEU A 197 -28.02 10.44 -4.09
N GLU A 198 -29.21 10.67 -3.53
CA GLU A 198 -30.48 10.40 -4.21
C GLU A 198 -30.68 11.25 -5.47
N GLN A 199 -30.20 12.49 -5.45
CA GLN A 199 -30.32 13.42 -6.58
C GLN A 199 -29.40 12.98 -7.74
N ASP A 200 -28.16 12.60 -7.45
CA ASP A 200 -27.20 12.11 -8.45
C ASP A 200 -27.54 10.71 -8.98
N LEU A 201 -28.19 9.85 -8.17
CA LEU A 201 -28.62 8.51 -8.58
C LEU A 201 -29.86 8.53 -9.49
N ARG A 202 -30.78 9.50 -9.27
CA ARG A 202 -31.93 9.74 -10.15
C ARG A 202 -31.52 10.24 -11.53
N ASP A 203 -30.52 11.11 -11.60
CA ASP A 203 -30.04 11.67 -12.86
C ASP A 203 -29.27 10.65 -13.72
N ASN A 204 -28.77 9.57 -13.11
CA ASN A 204 -27.97 8.52 -13.78
C ASN A 204 -28.70 7.17 -13.98
N ASN A 205 -30.02 7.12 -13.77
CA ASN A 205 -30.89 5.98 -14.13
C ASN A 205 -30.48 4.63 -13.51
N VAL A 206 -30.05 4.63 -12.24
CA VAL A 206 -29.67 3.44 -11.47
C VAL A 206 -30.89 2.93 -10.68
N HIS A 207 -31.31 1.69 -10.94
CA HIS A 207 -32.65 1.19 -10.55
C HIS A 207 -32.74 0.33 -9.28
N ASP A 208 -31.66 0.04 -8.56
CA ASP A 208 -31.79 -0.64 -7.26
C ASP A 208 -30.61 -0.34 -6.34
N VAL A 209 -30.92 0.15 -5.14
CA VAL A 209 -30.00 0.30 -4.01
C VAL A 209 -30.50 -0.66 -2.93
N GLU A 210 -29.79 -1.76 -2.71
CA GLU A 210 -30.12 -2.69 -1.64
C GLU A 210 -29.45 -2.23 -0.35
N HIS A 211 -30.23 -1.59 0.52
CA HIS A 211 -29.81 -1.17 1.85
C HIS A 211 -29.95 -2.33 2.84
N ILE A 212 -28.84 -2.81 3.40
CA ILE A 212 -28.85 -3.82 4.46
C ILE A 212 -28.26 -3.21 5.73
N GLU A 213 -29.13 -2.74 6.62
CA GLU A 213 -28.78 -2.45 8.01
C GLU A 213 -28.62 -3.74 8.80
N ARG A 214 -27.54 -3.83 9.58
CA ARG A 214 -27.48 -4.73 10.74
C ARG A 214 -27.18 -3.89 11.98
N SER A 215 -28.20 -3.71 12.81
CA SER A 215 -28.03 -3.15 14.15
C SER A 215 -27.38 -4.20 15.07
N ASP A 216 -26.28 -3.83 15.72
CA ASP A 216 -25.84 -4.53 16.93
C ASP A 216 -26.82 -4.18 18.06
N LYS A 217 -27.68 -5.15 18.40
CA LYS A 217 -28.49 -5.10 19.62
C LYS A 217 -27.56 -5.25 20.82
N ASN A 218 -27.33 -4.15 21.53
CA ASN A 218 -26.94 -4.19 22.94
C ASN A 218 -28.06 -4.84 23.76
N THR A 219 -27.76 -5.94 24.44
CA THR A 219 -28.39 -6.30 25.73
C THR A 219 -27.28 -6.51 26.74
#